data_AF-A0A950WQV5-F1
#
_entry.id   AF-A0A950WQV5-F1
#
_cell.length_a   1.000
_cell.length_b   1.000
_cell.length_c   1.000
_cell.angle_alpha   90.00
_cell.angle_beta   90.00
_cell.angle_gamma   90.00
#
_symmetry.space_group_name_H-M   'P 1'
#
loop_
_entity.id
_entity.type
_entity.pdbx_description
1 polymer ?
#
loop_
_entity_poly.entity_id
_entity_poly.type
_entity_poly.pdbx_seq_one_letter_code
_entity_poly.pdbx_strand_id
1 'polypeptide(L)'
;HILVLRNHGLLIVGTSIAAAFVARYRMERACAMQLAFQQSGAAFHPIADDVVSAAYNRPIGRSSERANIEWPALLRKLDRIDLSYRQ
;
A
#
# COMPACT_ATOMS: atom_id res chain seq x y z
N HIS A 1 -5.36 0.50 -10.05
CA HIS A 1 -5.66 1.93 -9.84
C HIS A 1 -6.05 2.17 -8.39
N ILE A 2 -5.75 3.37 -7.88
CA ILE A 2 -6.08 3.81 -6.52
C ILE A 2 -6.86 5.12 -6.65
N LEU A 3 -8.04 5.19 -6.05
CA LEU A 3 -8.84 6.41 -5.95
C LEU A 3 -9.01 6.78 -4.48
N VAL A 4 -8.75 8.05 -4.17
CA VAL A 4 -9.12 8.67 -2.90
C VAL A 4 -10.49 9.30 -3.09
N LEU A 5 -11.53 8.65 -2.57
CA LEU A 5 -12.89 9.15 -2.57
C LEU A 5 -13.02 10.21 -1.48
N ARG A 6 -13.05 11.48 -1.89
CA ARG A 6 -13.19 12.61 -0.96
C ARG A 6 -14.38 12.38 -0.03
N ASN A 7 -14.15 12.55 1.27
CA ASN A 7 -15.15 12.38 2.33
C ASN A 7 -15.70 10.95 2.49
N HIS A 8 -15.05 9.94 1.90
CA HIS A 8 -15.52 8.54 1.98
C HIS A 8 -14.40 7.56 2.32
N GLY A 9 -13.37 7.42 1.47
CA GLY A 9 -12.33 6.42 1.70
C GLY A 9 -11.53 6.07 0.45
N LEU A 10 -11.04 4.83 0.38
CA LEU A 10 -10.20 4.35 -0.72
C LEU A 10 -10.97 3.35 -1.58
N LEU A 11 -10.89 3.51 -2.90
CA LEU A 11 -11.30 2.49 -3.87
C LEU A 11 -10.06 2.02 -4.65
N ILE A 12 -9.78 0.72 -4.61
CA ILE A 12 -8.55 0.15 -5.16
C ILE A 12 -8.88 -1.05 -6.03
N VAL A 13 -8.35 -1.04 -7.25
CA VAL A 13 -8.48 -2.12 -8.21
C VAL A 13 -7.10 -2.59 -8.66
N GLY A 14 -6.95 -3.90 -8.82
CA GLY A 14 -5.71 -4.54 -9.27
C GLY A 14 -5.99 -5.60 -10.33
N THR A 15 -4.94 -6.03 -11.04
CA THR A 15 -5.03 -7.12 -12.03
C THR A 15 -5.26 -8.49 -11.38
N SER A 16 -5.14 -8.58 -10.06
CA SER A 16 -5.46 -9.74 -9.24
C SER A 16 -5.86 -9.29 -7.83
N ILE A 17 -6.48 -10.19 -7.05
CA ILE A 17 -6.79 -9.95 -5.64
C ILE A 17 -5.52 -9.59 -4.85
N ALA A 18 -4.43 -10.31 -5.10
CA ALA A 18 -3.12 -10.06 -4.47
C ALA A 18 -2.63 -8.63 -4.75
N ALA A 19 -2.68 -8.19 -6.01
CA ALA A 19 -2.26 -6.85 -6.42
C ALA A 19 -3.14 -5.77 -5.78
N ALA A 20 -4.46 -5.97 -5.74
CA ALA A 20 -5.39 -5.03 -5.12
C ALA A 20 -5.18 -4.93 -3.60
N PHE A 21 -5.03 -6.06 -2.92
CA PHE A 21 -4.85 -6.11 -1.47
C PHE A 21 -3.54 -5.45 -1.02
N VAL A 22 -2.44 -5.75 -1.71
CA VAL A 22 -1.13 -5.14 -1.41
C VAL A 22 -1.13 -3.64 -1.68
N ALA A 23 -1.73 -3.20 -2.79
CA ALA A 23 -1.89 -1.77 -3.07
C ALA A 23 -2.72 -1.07 -1.97
N ARG A 24 -3.81 -1.71 -1.51
CA ARG A 24 -4.62 -1.23 -0.38
C ARG A 24 -3.81 -1.07 0.89
N TYR A 25 -3.15 -2.14 1.33
CA TYR A 25 -2.35 -2.11 2.56
C TYR A 25 -1.32 -0.97 2.55
N ARG A 26 -0.64 -0.75 1.41
CA ARG A 26 0.36 0.31 1.27
C ARG A 26 -0.27 1.70 1.28
N MET A 27 -1.40 1.89 0.61
CA MET A 27 -2.09 3.18 0.59
C MET A 27 -2.61 3.55 2.00
N GLU A 28 -3.21 2.60 2.73
CA GLU A 28 -3.64 2.82 4.12
C GLU A 28 -2.46 3.25 5.01
N ARG A 29 -1.30 2.60 4.86
CA ARG A 29 -0.08 2.99 5.60
C ARG A 29 0.45 4.36 5.19
N ALA A 30 0.39 4.72 3.92
CA ALA A 30 0.77 6.05 3.46
C ALA A 30 -0.12 7.12 4.08
N CYS A 31 -1.44 6.91 4.11
CA CYS A 31 -2.39 7.79 4.80
C CYS A 31 -2.09 7.90 6.30
N ALA A 32 -1.85 6.78 6.98
CA ALA A 32 -1.52 6.77 8.41
C ALA A 32 -0.22 7.55 8.70
N MET A 33 0.82 7.37 7.87
CA MET A 33 2.08 8.09 8.00
C MET A 33 1.89 9.59 7.78
N GLN A 34 1.12 9.98 6.75
CA GLN A 34 0.84 11.38 6.48
C GLN A 34 0.10 12.04 7.65
N LEU A 35 -0.91 11.37 8.20
CA LEU A 35 -1.63 11.89 9.37
C LEU A 35 -0.72 12.02 10.58
N ALA A 36 0.09 11.00 10.88
CA ALA A 36 1.04 11.04 11.99
C ALA A 36 2.06 12.19 11.83
N PHE A 37 2.57 12.39 10.63
CA PHE A 37 3.46 13.51 10.32
C PHE A 37 2.77 14.87 10.52
N GLN A 38 1.57 15.05 9.95
CA GLN A 38 0.82 16.32 10.07
C GLN A 38 0.43 16.62 11.52
N GLN A 39 0.14 15.59 12.32
CA GLN A 39 -0.17 15.74 13.75
C GLN A 39 1.07 16.01 14.61
N SER A 40 2.27 15.68 14.14
CA SER A 40 3.51 15.88 14.90
C SER A 40 3.94 17.34 15.02
N GLY A 41 3.42 18.23 14.16
CA GLY A 41 3.85 19.63 14.08
C GLY A 41 5.25 19.83 13.51
N ALA A 42 5.93 18.76 13.07
CA ALA A 42 7.24 18.85 12.44
C ALA A 42 7.17 19.60 11.10
N ALA A 43 8.22 20.36 10.79
CA ALA A 43 8.34 21.02 9.49
C ALA A 43 8.48 19.98 8.36
N PHE A 44 7.78 20.22 7.26
CA PHE A 44 7.89 19.36 6.08
C PHE A 44 9.18 19.66 5.33
N HIS A 45 10.02 18.63 5.18
CA HIS A 45 11.21 18.68 4.35
C HIS A 45 10.95 17.87 3.06
N PRO A 46 10.71 18.53 1.92
CA PRO A 46 10.42 17.83 0.67
C PRO A 46 11.62 17.01 0.21
N ILE A 47 11.35 15.80 -0.27
CA ILE A 47 12.33 14.99 -0.98
C ILE A 47 12.46 15.56 -2.40
N ALA A 48 13.67 15.60 -2.94
CA ALA A 48 13.91 16.06 -4.29
C ALA A 48 13.11 15.25 -5.34
N ASP A 49 12.56 15.94 -6.35
CA ASP A 49 11.63 15.36 -7.32
C ASP A 49 12.25 14.21 -8.14
N ASP A 50 13.56 14.26 -8.39
CA ASP A 50 14.32 13.21 -9.07
C ASP A 50 14.38 11.93 -8.23
N VAL A 51 14.56 12.04 -6.92
CA VAL A 51 14.54 10.93 -5.97
C VAL A 51 13.13 10.32 -5.89
N VAL A 52 12.08 11.15 -5.83
CA VAL A 52 10.69 10.70 -5.85
C VAL A 52 10.38 9.95 -7.15
N SER A 53 10.77 10.52 -8.28
CA SER A 53 10.57 9.94 -9.61
C SER A 53 11.32 8.62 -9.78
N ALA A 54 12.57 8.55 -9.31
CA ALA A 54 13.36 7.33 -9.32
C ALA A 54 12.73 6.23 -8.46
N ALA A 55 12.18 6.58 -7.29
CA ALA A 55 11.48 5.62 -6.44
C ALA A 55 10.18 5.10 -7.08
N TYR A 56 9.42 5.97 -7.75
CA TYR A 56 8.19 5.63 -8.45
C TYR A 56 8.44 4.71 -9.66
N ASN A 57 9.48 5.01 -10.44
CA ASN A 57 9.81 4.28 -11.67
C ASN A 57 10.53 2.95 -11.46
N ARG A 58 10.88 2.58 -10.20
CA ARG A 58 11.50 1.28 -9.93
C ARG A 58 10.55 0.14 -10.37
N PRO A 59 11.08 -0.96 -10.94
CA PRO A 59 10.27 -2.13 -11.32
C PRO A 59 9.44 -2.68 -10.15
N ILE A 60 10.04 -2.72 -8.96
CA ILE A 60 9.41 -3.09 -7.68
C ILE A 60 8.37 -2.06 -7.21
N GLY A 61 8.33 -0.85 -7.78
CA GLY A 61 7.28 0.14 -7.54
C GLY A 61 5.94 -0.25 -8.18
N ARG A 62 5.94 -1.15 -9.17
CA ARG A 62 4.73 -1.66 -9.81
C ARG A 62 4.11 -2.73 -8.92
N SER A 63 2.83 -2.55 -8.58
CA SER A 63 2.10 -3.35 -7.58
C SER A 63 2.09 -4.86 -7.85
N SER A 64 2.26 -5.30 -9.10
CA SER A 64 2.20 -6.71 -9.50
C SER A 64 3.40 -7.53 -9.02
N GLU A 65 4.63 -7.01 -9.15
CA GLU A 65 5.86 -7.75 -8.79
C GLU A 65 5.95 -7.95 -7.28
N ARG A 66 5.63 -6.91 -6.51
CA ARG A 66 5.59 -6.95 -5.04
C ARG A 66 4.51 -7.87 -4.50
N ALA A 67 3.36 -7.94 -5.17
CA ALA A 67 2.28 -8.80 -4.75
C ALA A 67 2.72 -10.26 -4.70
N ASN A 68 3.62 -10.69 -5.60
CA ASN A 68 4.17 -12.05 -5.60
C ASN A 68 4.98 -12.39 -4.33
N ILE A 69 5.50 -11.38 -3.63
CA ILE A 69 6.28 -11.57 -2.39
C ILE A 69 5.39 -11.34 -1.16
N GLU A 70 4.65 -10.23 -1.13
CA GLU A 70 3.86 -9.81 0.03
C GLU A 70 2.63 -10.71 0.23
N TRP A 71 1.94 -11.10 -0.85
CA TRP A 71 0.69 -11.87 -0.76
C TRP A 71 0.89 -13.26 -0.13
N PRO A 72 1.88 -14.08 -0.53
CA PRO A 72 2.13 -15.35 0.16
C PRO A 72 2.49 -15.17 1.64
N ALA A 73 3.21 -14.10 1.99
CA ALA A 73 3.55 -13.81 3.39
C ALA A 73 2.31 -13.45 4.22
N LEU A 74 1.38 -12.68 3.63
CA LEU A 74 0.10 -12.33 4.25
C LEU A 74 -0.80 -13.55 4.41
N LEU A 75 -0.86 -14.44 3.42
CA LEU A 75 -1.59 -15.71 3.53
C LEU A 75 -1.00 -16.60 4.64
N ARG A 76 0.32 -16.74 4.73
CA ARG A 76 0.96 -17.47 5.85
C ARG A 76 0.61 -16.86 7.21
N LYS A 77 0.43 -15.54 7.29
CA LYS A 77 -0.03 -14.88 8.51
C LYS A 77 -1.49 -15.20 8.79
N LEU A 78 -2.35 -15.14 7.77
CA LEU A 78 -3.77 -15.46 7.90
C LEU A 78 -3.99 -16.91 8.32
N ASP A 79 -3.26 -17.85 7.71
CA ASP A 79 -3.27 -19.28 8.07
C ASP A 79 -2.94 -19.53 9.55
N ARG A 80 -2.14 -18.67 10.19
CA ARG A 80 -1.85 -18.74 11.63
C ARG A 80 -2.93 -18.09 12.51
N ILE A 81 -3.73 -17.19 11.94
CA ILE A 81 -4.80 -16.48 12.65
C ILE A 81 -6.06 -17.34 12.64
N ASP A 82 -6.48 -17.78 11.45
CA ASP A 82 -7.68 -18.57 11.26
C ASP A 82 -7.62 -19.28 9.89
N LEU A 83 -7.83 -20.59 9.87
CA LEU A 83 -7.88 -21.40 8.64
C LEU A 83 -9.28 -21.47 8.03
N SER A 84 -10.32 -21.00 8.73
CA SER A 84 -11.72 -21.10 8.29
C SER A 84 -12.00 -20.38 6.97
N TYR A 85 -11.23 -19.34 6.62
CA TYR A 85 -11.39 -18.56 5.38
C TYR A 85 -11.21 -19.37 4.09
N ARG A 86 -10.66 -20.60 4.19
CA ARG A 86 -10.42 -21.50 3.07
C ARG A 86 -11.59 -22.45 2.77
N GLN A 87 -12.60 -22.50 3.64
CA GLN A 87 -13.78 -23.35 3.50
C GLN A 87 -14.88 -22.60 2.76
#